data_AF-A0A1F4MCK1-F1
#
_entry.id   AF-A0A1F4MCK1-F1
#
_cell.length_a   1.000
_cell.length_b   1.000
_cell.length_c   1.000
_cell.angle_alpha   90.00
_cell.angle_beta   90.00
_cell.angle_gamma   90.00
#
_symmetry.space_group_name_H-M   'P 1'
#
loop_
_entity.id
_entity.type
_entity.pdbx_description
1 polymer ?
#
loop_
_entity_poly.entity_id
_entity_poly.type
_entity_poly.pdbx_seq_one_letter_code
_entity_poly.pdbx_strand_id
1 'polypeptide(L)' 'MTSKHLQRGALNGGVIAMLIGALALGALLIYSAASGYELPFWPAMAVIAVNVVAAGRLLWTLIQAKKNR' A
#
# COMPACT_ATOMS: atom_id res chain seq x y z
N MET A 1 -10.15 -12.52 23.78
CA MET A 1 -10.50 -11.48 22.78
C MET A 1 -10.37 -12.07 21.39
N THR A 2 -11.50 -12.18 20.70
CA THR A 2 -11.71 -12.98 19.49
C THR A 2 -10.94 -12.39 18.30
N SER A 3 -10.17 -13.21 17.60
CA SER A 3 -9.31 -12.87 16.44
C SER A 3 -9.99 -12.05 15.33
N LYS A 4 -11.32 -12.10 15.24
CA LYS A 4 -12.13 -11.35 14.28
C LYS A 4 -11.96 -9.83 14.36
N HIS A 5 -11.73 -9.24 15.54
CA HIS A 5 -11.58 -7.79 15.68
C HIS A 5 -10.19 -7.30 15.22
N LEU A 6 -9.14 -8.08 15.46
CA LEU A 6 -7.79 -7.79 15.00
C LEU A 6 -7.68 -7.88 13.48
N GLN A 7 -8.30 -8.89 12.86
CA GLN A 7 -8.36 -8.98 11.39
C GLN A 7 -9.09 -7.79 10.76
N ARG A 8 -10.19 -7.33 11.35
CA ARG A 8 -10.96 -6.19 10.80
C ARG A 8 -10.18 -4.86 10.88
N GLY A 9 -9.29 -4.70 11.85
CA GLY A 9 -8.40 -3.53 11.96
C GLY A 9 -7.14 -3.65 11.09
N ALA A 10 -6.55 -4.84 11.00
CA ALA A 10 -5.29 -5.10 10.30
C ALA A 10 -5.45 -5.30 8.78
N LEU A 11 -6.55 -5.93 8.33
CA LEU A 11 -6.90 -6.13 6.91
C LEU A 11 -7.93 -5.08 6.47
N ASN A 12 -7.63 -3.81 6.71
CA ASN A 12 -8.41 -2.71 6.17
C ASN A 12 -8.05 -2.48 4.69
N GLY A 13 -9.01 -1.98 3.90
CA GLY A 13 -8.82 -1.74 2.46
C GLY A 13 -7.59 -0.89 2.12
N GLY A 14 -7.20 0.04 3.01
CA GLY A 14 -5.97 0.81 2.87
C GLY A 14 -4.69 -0.03 2.98
N VAL A 15 -4.64 -1.00 3.90
CA VAL A 15 -3.50 -1.92 4.06
C VAL A 15 -3.42 -2.85 2.85
N ILE A 16 -4.56 -3.38 2.40
CA ILE A 16 -4.63 -4.24 1.22
C ILE A 16 -4.16 -3.48 -0.03
N ALA A 17 -4.61 -2.24 -0.24
CA ALA A 17 -4.16 -1.40 -1.34
C ALA A 17 -2.64 -1.16 -1.30
N MET A 18 -2.09 -0.90 -0.10
CA MET A 18 -0.65 -0.74 0.10
C MET A 18 0.15 -2.00 -0.26
N LEU A 19 -0.33 -3.17 0.16
CA LEU A 19 0.31 -4.45 -0.13
C LEU A 19 0.28 -4.75 -1.63
N ILE A 20 -0.87 -4.58 -2.27
CA ILE A 20 -1.02 -4.79 -3.72
C ILE A 20 -0.12 -3.83 -4.49
N GLY A 21 -0.10 -2.54 -4.11
CA GLY A 21 0.75 -1.58 -4.80
C GLY A 21 2.24 -1.79 -4.55
N ALA A 22 2.65 -2.21 -3.34
CA ALA A 22 4.04 -2.60 -3.09
C ALA A 22 4.44 -3.81 -3.96
N LEU A 23 3.55 -4.79 -4.09
CA LEU A 23 3.77 -5.96 -4.93
C LEU A 23 3.85 -5.58 -6.42
N ALA A 24 2.96 -4.70 -6.89
CA ALA A 24 2.94 -4.23 -8.27
C ALA A 24 4.18 -3.41 -8.64
N LEU A 25 4.64 -2.50 -7.76
CA LEU A 25 5.91 -1.78 -7.93
C LEU A 25 7.10 -2.74 -7.95
N GLY A 26 7.14 -3.70 -7.02
CA GLY A 26 8.19 -4.71 -6.99
C GLY A 26 8.24 -5.53 -8.27
N ALA A 27 7.08 -5.98 -8.77
CA ALA A 27 6.98 -6.72 -10.03
C ALA A 27 7.43 -5.88 -11.24
N LEU A 28 7.05 -4.60 -11.31
CA LEU A 28 7.48 -3.67 -12.36
C LEU A 28 9.01 -3.49 -12.35
N LEU A 29 9.60 -3.30 -11.17
CA LEU A 29 11.05 -3.12 -11.01
C LEU A 29 11.81 -4.39 -11.40
N ILE A 30 11.35 -5.55 -10.93
CA ILE A 30 11.96 -6.85 -11.29
C ILE A 30 11.83 -7.10 -12.80
N TYR A 31 10.67 -6.81 -13.39
CA TYR A 31 10.46 -6.97 -14.82
C TYR A 31 11.40 -6.09 -15.63
N SER A 32 11.54 -4.80 -15.28
CA SER A 32 12.46 -3.89 -15.98
C SER A 32 13.91 -4.35 -15.83
N ALA A 33 14.32 -4.78 -14.62
CA ALA A 33 15.67 -5.31 -14.38
C ALA A 33 15.95 -6.60 -15.17
N ALA A 34 14.98 -7.52 -15.27
CA ALA A 34 15.15 -8.80 -15.95
C ALA A 34 15.03 -8.71 -17.47
N SER A 35 14.18 -7.82 -17.98
CA SER A 35 13.87 -7.71 -19.41
C SER A 35 14.74 -6.68 -20.13
N GLY A 36 15.41 -5.78 -19.40
CA GLY A 36 16.17 -4.68 -19.95
C GLY A 36 15.29 -3.57 -20.56
N TYR A 37 13.97 -3.72 -20.53
CA TYR A 37 13.04 -2.68 -20.96
C TYR A 37 12.97 -1.58 -19.90
N GLU A 38 12.83 -0.35 -20.38
CA GLU A 38 12.61 0.81 -19.53
C GLU A 38 11.35 0.62 -18.67
N LEU A 39 11.46 1.00 -17.39
CA LEU A 39 10.35 0.89 -16.45
C LEU A 39 9.14 1.67 -17.01
N PRO A 40 7.96 1.05 -17.14
CA PRO A 40 6.77 1.75 -17.61
C PRO A 40 6.44 2.92 -16.68
N PHE A 41 6.76 4.14 -17.12
CA PHE A 41 6.74 5.33 -16.27
C PHE A 41 5.34 5.59 -15.69
N TRP A 42 4.32 5.60 -16.54
CA TRP A 42 2.93 5.87 -16.12
C TRP A 42 2.39 4.83 -15.13
N PRO A 43 2.52 3.50 -15.37
CA PRO A 43 2.17 2.50 -14.38
C PRO A 43 2.91 2.65 -13.05
N ALA A 44 4.22 2.87 -13.08
CA ALA A 44 5.01 3.05 -11.86
C ALA A 44 4.52 4.26 -11.04
N MET A 45 4.30 5.39 -11.71
CA MET A 45 3.78 6.61 -11.06
C MET A 45 2.39 6.42 -10.47
N ALA A 46 1.50 5.71 -11.16
CA ALA A 46 0.16 5.40 -10.64
C ALA A 46 0.22 4.57 -9.35
N VAL A 47 1.08 3.54 -9.31
CA VAL A 47 1.22 2.68 -8.13
C VAL A 47 1.83 3.44 -6.96
N ILE A 48 2.83 4.30 -7.21
CA ILE A 48 3.41 5.19 -6.19
C ILE A 48 2.32 6.09 -5.59
N ALA A 49 1.53 6.75 -6.44
CA ALA A 49 0.48 7.66 -6.00
C ALA A 49 -0.58 6.96 -5.13
N VAL A 50 -1.06 5.78 -5.54
CA VAL A 50 -2.03 4.99 -4.76
C VAL A 50 -1.44 4.59 -3.41
N ASN A 51 -0.18 4.18 -3.36
CA ASN A 51 0.48 3.80 -2.13
C ASN A 51 0.67 4.98 -1.17
N VAL A 52 1.03 6.17 -1.68
CA VAL A 52 1.16 7.39 -0.86
C VAL A 52 -0.20 7.79 -0.26
N VAL A 53 -1.28 7.74 -1.04
CA VAL A 53 -2.63 8.06 -0.55
C VAL A 53 -3.09 7.04 0.50
N ALA A 54 -2.84 5.76 0.29
CA ALA A 54 -3.16 4.71 1.25
C ALA A 54 -2.36 4.88 2.55
N ALA A 55 -1.06 5.20 2.45
CA ALA A 55 -0.19 5.51 3.59
C ALA A 55 -0.74 6.68 4.43
N GLY A 56 -1.07 7.78 3.76
CA GLY A 56 -1.57 8.99 4.40
C GLY A 56 -2.87 8.75 5.14
N ARG A 57 -3.80 7.98 4.55
CA ARG A 57 -5.06 7.61 5.21
C ARG A 57 -4.83 6.74 6.44
N LEU A 58 -3.90 5.78 6.37
CA LEU A 58 -3.53 4.94 7.51
C LEU A 58 -2.89 5.74 8.64
N LEU A 59 -1.94 6.62 8.32
CA LEU A 59 -1.32 7.52 9.30
C LEU A 59 -2.36 8.43 9.97
N TRP A 60 -3.29 9.00 9.21
CA TRP A 60 -4.37 9.81 9.75
C TRP A 60 -5.26 9.02 10.71
N THR A 61 -5.61 7.78 10.35
CA THR A 61 -6.41 6.91 11.24
C THR A 61 -5.67 6.59 12.53
N LEU A 62 -4.35 6.33 12.46
CA LEU A 62 -3.52 6.08 13.64
C LEU A 62 -3.42 7.32 14.55
N ILE A 63 -3.23 8.51 13.97
CA ILE A 63 -3.17 9.77 14.74
C ILE A 63 -4.49 10.01 15.48
N GLN A 64 -5.62 9.86 14.79
CA GLN A 64 -6.95 10.03 15.39
C GLN A 64 -7.23 8.98 16.47
N ALA A 65 -6.83 7.72 16.25
CA ALA A 65 -6.97 6.66 17.25
C ALA A 65 -6.12 6.94 18.51
N LYS A 66 -4.93 7.54 18.36
CA LYS A 66 -4.09 7.96 19.50
C LYS A 66 -4.69 9.15 20.25
N LYS A 67 -5.33 10.09 19.55
CA LYS A 67 -5.95 11.29 20.16
C LYS A 67 -7.21 10.95 20.96
N ASN A 68 -7.96 9.93 20.54
CA ASN A 68 -9.19 9.49 21.21
C ASN A 68 -8.95 8.51 22.38
N ARG A 69 -7.69 8.28 22.74
CA ARG A 69 -7.28 7.37 23.82
C ARG A 69 -6.75 8.18 25.00
#